data_AF-A0A924NDI2-F1
#
_entry.id   AF-A0A924NDI2-F1
#
_cell.length_a   1.000
_cell.length_b   1.000
_cell.length_c   1.000
_cell.angle_alpha   90.00
_cell.angle_beta   90.00
_cell.angle_gamma   90.00
#
_symmetry.space_group_name_H-M   'P 1'
#
loop_
_entity.id
_entity.type
_entity.pdbx_description
1 polymer ?
#
loop_
_entity_poly.entity_id
_entity_poly.type
_entity_poly.pdbx_seq_one_letter_code
_entity_poly.pdbx_strand_id
1 'polypeptide(L)'
;SPLETPIIATVIGEGGSGGVLALGVADRVNMLENSVYSVITVEGCAAILWKDGKSPEMRERAATALRITAPDLFDLKVIDEIISEPPGGAHADHVVTAKAVRETLIKQLDELGRLKPDKLVRRRREKFMRMGQYLE
;
A
#
# COMPACT_ATOMS: atom_id res chain seq x y z
N SER A 1 22.41 4.46 7.44
CA SER A 1 22.07 3.81 8.72
C SER A 1 20.62 3.37 8.66
N PRO A 2 20.24 2.15 9.12
CA PRO A 2 18.83 1.78 9.23
C PRO A 2 18.11 2.68 10.26
N LEU A 3 16.84 3.02 10.01
CA LEU A 3 16.04 3.81 10.95
C LEU A 3 15.58 2.93 12.12
N GLU A 4 16.00 3.28 13.33
CA GLU A 4 15.71 2.56 14.59
C GLU A 4 14.38 2.95 15.25
N THR A 5 13.54 3.70 14.54
CA THR A 5 12.23 4.16 14.99
C THR A 5 11.11 3.41 14.26
N PRO A 6 9.92 3.25 14.89
CA PRO A 6 8.73 2.76 14.20
C PRO A 6 8.38 3.60 12.98
N ILE A 7 8.06 2.94 11.87
CA ILE A 7 7.62 3.55 10.61
C ILE A 7 6.31 2.89 10.19
N ILE A 8 5.26 3.68 10.12
CA ILE A 8 3.96 3.28 9.61
C ILE A 8 3.66 4.16 8.40
N ALA A 9 3.31 3.54 7.28
CA ALA A 9 2.95 4.26 6.06
C ALA A 9 1.51 3.92 5.67
N THR A 10 0.72 4.92 5.25
CA THR A 10 -0.69 4.74 4.90
C THR A 10 -0.97 5.38 3.53
N VAL A 11 -1.47 4.61 2.58
CA VAL A 11 -1.93 5.14 1.29
C VAL A 11 -3.38 5.62 1.45
N ILE A 12 -3.59 6.91 1.22
CA ILE A 12 -4.90 7.57 1.40
C ILE A 12 -5.58 7.98 0.08
N GLY A 13 -5.00 7.59 -1.06
CA GLY A 13 -5.45 8.00 -2.39
C GLY A 13 -4.75 7.17 -3.46
N GLU A 14 -3.97 7.81 -4.32
CA GLU A 14 -3.14 7.12 -5.30
C GLU A 14 -1.68 7.11 -4.86
N GLY A 15 -1.04 5.94 -4.87
CA GLY A 15 0.42 5.83 -4.76
C GLY A 15 1.03 5.24 -6.03
N GLY A 16 1.78 6.07 -6.75
CA GLY A 16 2.39 5.71 -8.03
C GLY A 16 3.93 5.71 -8.02
N SER A 17 4.54 4.87 -8.85
CA SER A 17 5.96 4.95 -9.23
C SER A 17 6.95 4.88 -8.05
N GLY A 18 8.09 5.59 -8.08
CA GLY A 18 9.13 5.54 -7.03
C GLY A 18 8.66 5.88 -5.62
N GLY A 19 7.51 6.56 -5.46
CA GLY A 19 6.85 6.74 -4.16
C GLY A 19 6.43 5.40 -3.52
N VAL A 20 6.31 4.35 -4.32
CA VAL A 20 6.04 2.97 -3.91
C VAL A 20 7.23 2.36 -3.12
N LEU A 21 8.45 2.75 -3.45
CA LEU A 21 9.62 2.23 -2.76
C LEU A 21 9.63 2.65 -1.27
N ALA A 22 8.99 3.78 -0.94
CA ALA A 22 8.89 4.29 0.42
C ALA A 22 7.99 3.44 1.33
N LEU A 23 7.02 2.67 0.80
CA LEU A 23 6.21 1.77 1.64
C LEU A 23 6.93 0.44 1.92
N GLY A 24 7.81 0.00 1.01
CA GLY A 24 8.62 -1.21 1.20
C GLY A 24 9.57 -1.13 2.41
N VAL A 25 9.84 0.08 2.90
CA VAL A 25 10.71 0.34 4.06
C VAL A 25 9.95 0.68 5.34
N ALA A 26 8.63 0.46 5.40
CA ALA A 26 7.83 0.66 6.61
C ALA A 26 7.62 -0.64 7.40
N ASP A 27 7.54 -0.55 8.72
CA ASP A 27 7.19 -1.68 9.59
C ASP A 27 5.75 -2.12 9.36
N ARG A 28 4.85 -1.16 9.13
CA ARG A 28 3.45 -1.35 8.74
C ARG A 28 3.10 -0.51 7.52
N VAL A 29 2.38 -1.11 6.59
CA VAL A 29 1.84 -0.47 5.39
C VAL A 29 0.34 -0.66 5.38
N ASN A 30 -0.39 0.44 5.39
CA ASN A 30 -1.84 0.46 5.38
C ASN A 30 -2.35 1.06 4.06
N MET A 31 -3.56 0.71 3.67
CA MET A 31 -4.26 1.34 2.53
C MET A 31 -5.71 1.62 2.92
N LEU A 32 -6.23 2.79 2.53
CA LEU A 32 -7.68 2.97 2.52
C LEU A 32 -8.31 2.02 1.48
N GLU A 33 -9.53 1.55 1.72
CA GLU A 33 -10.17 0.51 0.91
C GLU A 33 -10.28 0.86 -0.60
N ASN A 34 -10.50 2.14 -0.93
CA ASN A 34 -10.65 2.64 -2.30
C ASN A 34 -9.36 3.29 -2.84
N SER A 35 -8.27 3.25 -2.05
CA SER A 35 -6.96 3.71 -2.51
C SER A 35 -6.34 2.72 -3.49
N VAL A 36 -5.50 3.24 -4.39
CA VAL A 36 -4.80 2.43 -5.40
C VAL A 36 -3.30 2.61 -5.29
N TYR A 37 -2.56 1.55 -5.60
CA TYR A 37 -1.12 1.54 -5.48
C TYR A 37 -0.45 0.71 -6.58
N SER A 38 0.44 1.33 -7.35
CA SER A 38 1.03 0.71 -8.54
C SER A 38 2.42 1.26 -8.89
N VAL A 39 3.26 0.41 -9.46
CA VAL A 39 4.59 0.79 -9.99
C VAL A 39 4.51 1.63 -11.26
N ILE A 40 3.39 1.56 -12.00
CA ILE A 40 3.13 2.30 -13.23
C ILE A 40 1.66 2.74 -13.28
N THR A 41 1.38 3.89 -13.89
CA THR A 41 -0.01 4.29 -14.14
C THR A 41 -0.71 3.28 -15.05
N VAL A 42 -2.03 3.17 -14.90
CA VAL A 42 -2.86 2.29 -15.72
C VAL A 42 -2.75 2.68 -17.20
N GLU A 43 -2.79 3.98 -17.50
CA GLU A 43 -2.60 4.55 -18.83
C GLU A 43 -1.23 4.18 -19.42
N GLY A 44 -0.17 4.25 -18.60
CA GLY A 44 1.19 3.94 -19.02
C GLY A 44 1.36 2.46 -19.34
N CYS A 45 0.82 1.58 -18.48
CA CYS A 45 0.80 0.13 -18.72
C CYS A 45 0.04 -0.21 -20.01
N ALA A 46 -1.14 0.39 -20.18
CA ALA A 46 -1.97 0.23 -21.36
C ALA A 46 -1.22 0.64 -22.66
N ALA A 47 -0.56 1.80 -22.63
CA ALA A 47 0.24 2.29 -23.76
C ALA A 47 1.47 1.43 -24.07
N ILE A 48 2.13 0.84 -23.07
CA ILE A 48 3.33 0.02 -23.27
C ILE A 48 2.97 -1.38 -23.78
N LEU A 49 2.04 -2.07 -23.11
CA LEU A 49 1.73 -3.46 -23.39
C LEU A 49 0.78 -3.62 -24.60
N TRP A 50 -0.13 -2.66 -24.79
CA TRP A 50 -1.17 -2.74 -25.85
C TRP A 50 -1.11 -1.60 -26.87
N LYS A 51 -0.11 -0.69 -26.77
CA LYS A 51 0.04 0.47 -27.67
C LYS A 51 -1.18 1.41 -27.69
N ASP A 52 -2.01 1.34 -26.66
CA ASP A 52 -3.22 2.16 -26.53
C ASP A 52 -3.49 2.48 -25.06
N GLY A 53 -3.12 3.69 -24.64
CA GLY A 53 -3.36 4.19 -23.29
C GLY A 53 -4.64 4.99 -23.11
N LYS A 54 -5.41 5.23 -24.18
CA LYS A 54 -6.62 6.06 -24.13
C LYS A 54 -7.89 5.22 -24.12
N SER A 55 -7.86 4.04 -24.72
CA SER A 55 -8.99 3.11 -24.72
C SER A 55 -9.41 2.73 -23.28
N PRO A 56 -10.68 2.93 -22.91
CA PRO A 56 -11.21 2.47 -21.62
C PRO A 56 -11.01 0.96 -21.40
N GLU A 57 -11.22 0.16 -22.45
CA GLU A 57 -11.07 -1.30 -22.40
C GLU A 57 -9.63 -1.71 -22.07
N MET A 58 -8.65 -1.07 -22.72
CA MET A 58 -7.23 -1.39 -22.46
C MET A 58 -6.78 -0.91 -21.08
N ARG A 59 -7.34 0.20 -20.58
CA ARG A 59 -7.09 0.67 -19.22
C ARG A 59 -7.69 -0.26 -18.18
N GLU A 60 -8.92 -0.74 -18.36
CA GLU A 60 -9.52 -1.74 -17.46
C GLU A 60 -8.71 -3.04 -17.42
N ARG A 61 -8.26 -3.50 -18.59
CA ARG A 61 -7.38 -4.67 -18.71
C ARG A 61 -6.04 -4.45 -18.00
N ALA A 62 -5.44 -3.27 -18.16
CA ALA A 62 -4.19 -2.92 -17.51
C ALA A 62 -4.34 -2.83 -15.97
N ALA A 63 -5.41 -2.19 -15.47
CA ALA A 63 -5.68 -2.10 -14.04
C ALA A 63 -5.85 -3.48 -13.39
N THR A 64 -6.61 -4.36 -14.05
CA THR A 64 -6.82 -5.75 -13.60
C THR A 64 -5.50 -6.53 -13.59
N ALA A 65 -4.69 -6.41 -14.64
CA ALA A 65 -3.41 -7.09 -14.73
C ALA A 65 -2.39 -6.60 -13.68
N LEU A 66 -2.43 -5.31 -13.35
CA LEU A 66 -1.53 -4.69 -12.38
C LEU A 66 -1.89 -5.00 -10.92
N ARG A 67 -3.13 -5.40 -10.63
CA ARG A 67 -3.60 -5.76 -9.28
C ARG A 67 -3.35 -4.64 -8.25
N ILE A 68 -3.90 -3.46 -8.54
CA ILE A 68 -3.57 -2.19 -7.87
C ILE A 68 -4.44 -1.86 -6.65
N THR A 69 -5.45 -2.68 -6.36
CA THR A 69 -6.44 -2.39 -5.32
C THR A 69 -5.96 -2.78 -3.92
N ALA A 70 -6.54 -2.21 -2.86
CA ALA A 70 -6.19 -2.60 -1.50
C ALA A 70 -6.38 -4.12 -1.22
N PRO A 71 -7.48 -4.78 -1.65
CA PRO A 71 -7.62 -6.23 -1.53
C PRO A 71 -6.54 -7.01 -2.27
N ASP A 72 -6.24 -6.63 -3.52
CA ASP A 72 -5.18 -7.28 -4.31
C ASP A 72 -3.83 -7.26 -3.60
N LEU A 73 -3.46 -6.10 -3.09
CA LEU A 73 -2.16 -5.87 -2.47
C LEU A 73 -2.06 -6.48 -1.07
N PHE A 74 -3.20 -6.64 -0.39
CA PHE A 74 -3.29 -7.40 0.84
C PHE A 74 -3.05 -8.89 0.57
N ASP A 75 -3.70 -9.45 -0.45
CA ASP A 75 -3.51 -10.84 -0.87
C ASP A 75 -2.07 -11.12 -1.35
N LEU A 76 -1.46 -10.16 -2.02
CA LEU A 76 -0.05 -10.18 -2.42
C LEU A 76 0.92 -9.96 -1.26
N LYS A 77 0.42 -9.68 -0.04
CA LYS A 77 1.20 -9.39 1.18
C LYS A 77 2.13 -8.19 1.03
N VAL A 78 1.75 -7.24 0.17
CA VAL A 78 2.44 -5.95 0.00
C VAL A 78 2.04 -4.99 1.12
N ILE A 79 0.79 -5.06 1.56
CA ILE A 79 0.24 -4.26 2.67
C ILE A 79 -0.17 -5.15 3.85
N ASP A 80 -0.25 -4.55 5.03
CA ASP A 80 -0.57 -5.25 6.29
C ASP A 80 -2.02 -5.06 6.75
N GLU A 81 -2.67 -3.95 6.37
CA GLU A 81 -4.02 -3.62 6.85
C GLU A 81 -4.78 -2.75 5.83
N ILE A 82 -6.04 -3.12 5.59
CA ILE A 82 -6.99 -2.31 4.83
C ILE A 82 -7.84 -1.53 5.83
N ILE A 83 -7.88 -0.22 5.68
CA ILE A 83 -8.68 0.69 6.50
C ILE A 83 -9.97 0.98 5.74
N SER A 84 -11.11 0.56 6.29
CA SER A 84 -12.41 0.78 5.68
C SER A 84 -12.75 2.26 5.57
N GLU A 85 -13.47 2.61 4.52
CA GLU A 85 -14.01 3.94 4.29
C GLU A 85 -15.53 3.98 4.56
N PRO A 86 -16.11 5.16 4.78
CA PRO A 86 -17.56 5.32 4.86
C PRO A 86 -18.26 4.91 3.56
N PRO A 87 -19.58 4.59 3.61
CA PRO A 87 -20.37 4.41 2.40
C PRO A 87 -20.25 5.64 1.48
N GLY A 88 -19.85 5.40 0.23
CA GLY A 88 -19.54 6.47 -0.74
C GLY A 88 -18.08 6.90 -0.79
N GLY A 89 -17.21 6.35 0.08
CA GLY A 89 -15.77 6.59 0.11
C GLY A 89 -15.36 7.68 1.10
N ALA A 90 -14.05 7.87 1.23
CA ALA A 90 -13.42 8.74 2.22
C ALA A 90 -13.94 10.18 2.20
N HIS A 91 -14.28 10.67 1.01
CA HIS A 91 -14.78 12.02 0.78
C HIS A 91 -16.21 12.25 1.27
N ALA A 92 -16.99 11.17 1.46
CA ALA A 92 -18.35 11.26 1.99
C ALA A 92 -18.36 11.62 3.49
N ASP A 93 -17.36 11.16 4.24
CA ASP A 93 -17.16 11.55 5.65
C ASP A 93 -15.67 11.52 6.03
N HIS A 94 -15.03 12.68 5.92
CA HIS A 94 -13.63 12.86 6.29
C HIS A 94 -13.38 12.61 7.78
N VAL A 95 -14.35 12.88 8.66
CA VAL A 95 -14.18 12.76 10.12
C VAL A 95 -14.14 11.28 10.49
N VAL A 96 -15.05 10.48 9.95
CA VAL A 96 -15.06 9.02 10.16
C VAL A 96 -13.79 8.40 9.58
N THR A 97 -13.39 8.80 8.37
CA THR A 97 -12.16 8.29 7.73
C THR A 97 -10.91 8.62 8.58
N ALA A 98 -10.76 9.88 9.01
CA ALA A 98 -9.64 10.30 9.83
C ALA A 98 -9.61 9.58 11.20
N LYS A 99 -10.79 9.31 11.78
CA LYS A 99 -10.90 8.52 13.01
C LYS A 99 -10.43 7.08 12.80
N ALA A 100 -10.86 6.43 11.73
CA ALA A 100 -10.42 5.07 11.39
C ALA A 100 -8.90 5.00 11.20
N VAL A 101 -8.34 5.94 10.43
CA VAL A 101 -6.87 6.05 10.26
C VAL A 101 -6.17 6.24 11.60
N ARG A 102 -6.64 7.18 12.44
CA ARG A 102 -6.06 7.44 13.76
C ARG A 102 -6.07 6.20 14.64
N GLU A 103 -7.18 5.47 14.70
CA GLU A 103 -7.31 4.27 15.52
C GLU A 103 -6.34 3.17 15.07
N THR A 104 -6.21 2.94 13.77
CA THR A 104 -5.22 2.01 13.20
C THR A 104 -3.79 2.44 13.54
N LEU A 105 -3.45 3.71 13.36
CA LEU A 105 -2.11 4.22 13.63
C LEU A 105 -1.72 4.09 15.12
N ILE A 106 -2.63 4.42 16.04
CA ILE A 106 -2.37 4.31 17.48
C ILE A 106 -2.11 2.85 17.86
N LYS A 107 -3.00 1.94 17.42
CA LYS A 107 -2.85 0.50 17.69
C LYS A 107 -1.50 -0.02 17.19
N GLN A 108 -1.15 0.30 15.95
CA GLN A 108 0.11 -0.17 15.35
C GLN A 108 1.33 0.46 16.01
N LEU A 109 1.26 1.74 16.40
CA LEU A 109 2.36 2.41 17.10
C LEU A 109 2.59 1.79 18.48
N ASP A 110 1.53 1.47 19.22
CA ASP A 110 1.61 0.77 20.51
C ASP A 110 2.23 -0.63 20.37
N GLU A 111 1.87 -1.36 19.31
CA GLU A 111 2.47 -2.67 18.99
C GLU A 111 3.97 -2.56 18.67
N LEU A 112 4.34 -1.60 17.83
CA LEU A 112 5.73 -1.40 17.38
C LEU A 112 6.62 -0.83 18.49
N GLY A 113 6.09 0.06 19.33
CA GLY A 113 6.81 0.67 20.45
C GLY A 113 7.22 -0.32 21.54
N ARG A 114 6.60 -1.52 21.58
CA ARG A 114 6.99 -2.62 22.48
C ARG A 114 8.20 -3.41 21.98
N LEU A 115 8.66 -3.16 20.76
CA LEU A 115 9.82 -3.85 20.18
C LEU A 115 11.10 -3.10 20.51
N LYS A 116 12.17 -3.85 20.76
CA LYS A 116 13.51 -3.27 20.82
C LYS A 116 13.95 -2.78 19.42
N PRO A 117 14.75 -1.70 19.31
CA PRO A 117 15.16 -1.13 18.03
C PRO A 117 15.79 -2.12 17.05
N ASP A 118 16.66 -3.02 17.55
CA ASP A 118 17.31 -4.07 16.76
C ASP A 118 16.29 -5.04 16.13
N LYS A 119 15.29 -5.46 16.92
CA LYS A 119 14.21 -6.33 16.47
C LYS A 119 13.32 -5.64 15.45
N LEU A 120 13.07 -4.33 15.63
CA LEU A 120 12.27 -3.52 14.73
C LEU A 120 12.93 -3.44 13.34
N VAL A 121 14.21 -3.05 13.29
CA VAL A 121 15.01 -3.02 12.05
C VAL A 121 15.07 -4.39 11.38
N ARG A 122 15.28 -5.46 12.15
CA ARG A 122 15.34 -6.82 11.61
C ARG A 122 14.02 -7.24 10.98
N ARG A 123 12.89 -7.04 11.67
CA ARG A 123 11.55 -7.40 11.18
C ARG A 123 11.19 -6.66 9.90
N ARG A 124 11.51 -5.37 9.81
CA ARG A 124 11.30 -4.57 8.60
C ARG A 124 12.05 -5.15 7.41
N ARG A 125 13.33 -5.48 7.60
CA ARG A 125 14.16 -6.11 6.55
C ARG A 125 13.59 -7.46 6.13
N GLU A 126 13.25 -8.32 7.09
CA GLU A 126 12.64 -9.63 6.82
C GLU A 126 11.31 -9.50 6.06
N LYS A 127 10.47 -8.52 6.42
CA LYS A 127 9.21 -8.25 5.71
C LYS A 127 9.48 -7.93 4.24
N PHE A 128 10.38 -7.00 3.96
CA PHE A 128 10.73 -6.61 2.59
C PHE A 128 11.31 -7.78 1.78
N MET A 129 12.21 -8.57 2.37
CA MET A 129 12.83 -9.72 1.69
C MET A 129 11.85 -10.86 1.39
N ARG A 130 10.72 -10.94 2.09
CA ARG A 130 9.64 -11.91 1.81
C ARG A 130 8.68 -11.44 0.71
N MET A 131 8.76 -10.18 0.27
CA MET A 131 7.92 -9.68 -0.81
C MET A 131 8.47 -10.16 -2.15
N GLY A 132 7.58 -10.69 -3.00
CA GLY A 132 7.94 -11.30 -4.27
C GLY A 132 8.03 -12.82 -4.19
N GLN A 133 7.68 -13.48 -5.29
CA GLN A 133 7.82 -14.92 -5.46
C GLN A 133 8.70 -15.16 -6.67
N TYR A 134 9.75 -15.95 -6.50
CA TYR A 134 10.55 -16.50 -7.59
C TYR A 134 10.62 -18.02 -7.41
N LEU A 135 10.53 -18.75 -8.50
CA LEU A 135 10.87 -20.16 -8.53
C LEU A 135 12.39 -20.23 -8.70
N GLU A 136 13.08 -20.99 -7.84
CA GLU A 136 14.47 -21.40 -8.06
C GLU A 136 14.57 -22.40 -9.22
#